data_AF-A0A3D5QZI1-F1
#
_entry.id   AF-A0A3D5QZI1-F1
#
_cell.length_a   1.000
_cell.length_b   1.000
_cell.length_c   1.000
_cell.angle_alpha   90.00
_cell.angle_beta   90.00
_cell.angle_gamma   90.00
#
_symmetry.space_group_name_H-M   'P 1'
#
loop_
_entity.id
_entity.type
_entity.pdbx_description
1 polymer ?
#
loop_
_entity_poly.entity_id
_entity_poly.type
_entity_poly.pdbx_seq_one_letter_code
_entity_poly.pdbx_strand_id
1 'polypeptide(L)'
;MTWRLLPYQTYNAFYNMAIDEAVFRETIKNKQPPTLRFFGWRPSAVSIGYFQELKNEINVERCRSTGVDIVRRITGGKAVYHQAEITYALTAG
;
A
#
# COMPACT_ATOMS: atom_id res chain seq x y z
N MET A 1 26.91 -2.60 -4.84
CA MET A 1 25.74 -1.70 -4.78
C MET A 1 24.95 -2.03 -3.53
N THR A 2 24.65 -1.05 -2.69
CA THR A 2 23.96 -1.27 -1.40
C THR A 2 22.45 -1.09 -1.57
N TRP A 3 21.66 -1.93 -0.94
CA TRP A 3 20.20 -1.88 -0.95
C TRP A 3 19.66 -1.80 0.49
N ARG A 4 18.52 -1.15 0.67
CA ARG A 4 17.77 -1.14 1.93
C ARG A 4 16.64 -2.18 1.86
N LEU A 5 16.50 -2.99 2.90
CA LEU A 5 15.41 -3.94 3.04
C LEU A 5 14.57 -3.55 4.26
N LEU A 6 13.28 -3.29 4.06
CA LEU A 6 12.31 -3.28 5.15
C LEU A 6 11.75 -4.70 5.29
N PRO A 7 12.01 -5.38 6.43
CA PRO A 7 11.58 -6.75 6.63
C PRO A 7 10.04 -6.85 6.69
N TYR A 8 9.55 -8.06 6.43
CA TYR A 8 8.11 -8.35 6.44
C TYR A 8 7.47 -7.96 7.77
N GLN A 9 6.47 -7.07 7.68
CA GLN A 9 5.62 -6.69 8.80
C GLN A 9 4.18 -6.57 8.32
N THR A 10 3.24 -6.74 9.23
CA THR A 10 1.81 -6.65 8.94
C THR A 10 1.23 -5.41 9.59
N TYR A 11 0.56 -4.57 8.81
CA TYR A 11 -0.11 -3.37 9.31
C TYR A 11 -1.50 -3.21 8.70
N ASN A 12 -2.28 -2.27 9.24
CA ASN A 12 -3.52 -1.83 8.61
C ASN A 12 -3.23 -1.09 7.29
N ALA A 13 -4.28 -0.88 6.50
CA ALA A 13 -4.14 -0.32 5.16
C ALA A 13 -3.53 1.09 5.17
N PHE A 14 -3.90 1.91 6.16
CA PHE A 14 -3.45 3.30 6.28
C PHE A 14 -1.94 3.38 6.55
N TYR A 15 -1.44 2.57 7.50
CA TYR A 15 -0.01 2.50 7.79
C TYR A 15 0.78 1.97 6.60
N ASN A 16 0.28 0.95 5.91
CA ASN A 16 0.96 0.43 4.73
C ASN A 16 1.16 1.50 3.65
N MET A 17 0.13 2.31 3.39
CA MET A 17 0.22 3.41 2.41
C MET A 17 1.12 4.55 2.90
N ALA A 18 1.05 4.91 4.18
CA ALA A 18 1.90 5.95 4.76
C ALA A 18 3.39 5.57 4.68
N ILE A 19 3.73 4.31 4.95
CA ILE A 19 5.12 3.82 4.85
C ILE A 19 5.59 3.88 3.40
N ASP A 20 4.79 3.39 2.44
CA ASP A 20 5.16 3.41 1.02
C ASP A 20 5.41 4.84 0.52
N GLU A 21 4.53 5.78 0.89
CA GLU A 21 4.70 7.19 0.53
C GLU A 21 5.92 7.83 1.19
N ALA A 22 6.16 7.57 2.48
CA ALA A 22 7.32 8.10 3.20
C ALA A 22 8.63 7.58 2.61
N VAL A 23 8.72 6.26 2.34
CA VAL A 23 9.89 5.64 1.72
C VAL A 23 10.13 6.17 0.31
N PHE A 24 9.07 6.35 -0.48
CA PHE A 24 9.18 6.97 -1.81
C PHE A 24 9.73 8.39 -1.73
N ARG A 25 9.11 9.26 -0.91
CA ARG A 25 9.54 10.66 -0.72
C ARG A 25 10.99 10.76 -0.26
N GLU A 26 11.37 9.94 0.72
CA GLU A 26 12.73 9.89 1.27
C GLU A 26 13.75 9.41 0.22
N THR A 27 13.40 8.38 -0.57
CA THR A 27 14.27 7.84 -1.62
C THR A 27 14.55 8.88 -2.69
N ILE A 28 13.52 9.57 -3.19
CA ILE A 28 13.66 10.57 -4.24
C ILE A 28 14.32 11.86 -3.73
N LYS A 29 13.90 12.38 -2.57
CA LYS A 29 14.40 13.66 -2.05
C LYS A 29 15.86 13.58 -1.64
N ASN A 30 16.24 12.51 -0.93
CA ASN A 30 17.56 12.39 -0.32
C ASN A 30 18.50 11.43 -1.08
N LYS A 31 18.10 10.97 -2.28
CA LYS A 31 18.87 10.06 -3.13
C LYS A 31 19.33 8.80 -2.37
N GLN A 32 18.45 8.27 -1.54
CA GLN A 32 18.76 7.09 -0.76
C GLN A 32 18.89 5.85 -1.66
N PRO A 33 19.62 4.80 -1.22
CA PRO A 33 19.72 3.57 -1.99
C PRO A 33 18.34 2.94 -2.27
N PRO A 34 18.21 2.15 -3.35
CA PRO A 34 16.98 1.42 -3.65
C PRO A 34 16.48 0.64 -2.46
N THR A 35 15.17 0.69 -2.25
CA THR A 35 14.52 0.14 -1.05
C THR A 35 13.46 -0.86 -1.44
N LEU A 36 13.66 -2.10 -1.00
CA LEU A 36 12.69 -3.18 -1.12
C LEU A 36 11.96 -3.34 0.21
N ARG A 37 10.64 -3.45 0.15
CA ARG A 37 9.78 -3.67 1.31
C ARG A 37 8.86 -4.85 1.05
N PHE A 38 8.70 -5.72 2.05
CA PHE A 38 7.64 -6.74 2.07
C PHE A 38 6.67 -6.43 3.21
N PHE A 39 5.37 -6.67 3.00
CA PHE A 39 4.37 -6.42 4.02
C PHE A 39 3.09 -7.22 3.81
N GLY A 40 2.31 -7.35 4.87
CA GLY A 40 0.95 -7.90 4.85
C GLY A 40 -0.08 -6.89 5.32
N TRP A 41 -1.35 -7.27 5.20
CA TRP A 41 -2.51 -6.44 5.52
C TRP A 41 -3.30 -7.04 6.68
N ARG A 42 -3.53 -6.25 7.73
CA ARG A 42 -4.42 -6.62 8.84
C ARG A 42 -5.11 -5.37 9.42
N PRO A 43 -6.44 -5.24 9.32
CA PRO A 43 -7.40 -6.21 8.76
C PRO A 43 -7.27 -6.36 7.22
N SER A 44 -8.11 -7.18 6.61
CA SER A 44 -8.26 -7.20 5.15
C SER A 44 -8.57 -5.80 4.62
N ALA A 45 -8.14 -5.51 3.41
CA ALA A 45 -8.23 -4.16 2.85
C ALA A 45 -8.59 -4.18 1.37
N VAL A 46 -9.25 -3.14 0.89
CA VAL A 46 -9.28 -2.79 -0.51
C VAL A 46 -8.43 -1.55 -0.74
N SER A 47 -7.49 -1.65 -1.68
CA SER A 47 -6.78 -0.49 -2.19
C SER A 47 -7.28 -0.14 -3.60
N ILE A 48 -7.65 1.14 -3.82
CA ILE A 48 -8.05 1.67 -5.13
C ILE A 48 -6.94 2.52 -5.73
N GLY A 49 -6.85 2.53 -7.07
CA GLY A 49 -5.89 3.36 -7.79
C GLY A 49 -6.22 4.85 -7.69
N TYR A 50 -5.19 5.69 -7.87
CA TYR A 50 -5.27 7.14 -7.72
C TYR A 50 -6.43 7.78 -8.50
N PHE A 51 -6.69 7.33 -9.73
CA PHE A 51 -7.73 7.89 -10.61
C PHE A 51 -9.10 7.19 -10.52
N GLN A 52 -9.27 6.19 -9.66
CA GLN A 52 -10.52 5.43 -9.59
C GLN A 52 -11.59 6.11 -8.74
N GLU A 53 -12.85 6.02 -9.15
CA GLU A 53 -13.98 6.51 -8.34
C GLU A 53 -14.41 5.47 -7.31
N LEU A 54 -14.33 5.82 -6.03
CA LEU A 54 -14.61 4.88 -4.93
C LEU A 54 -15.99 4.22 -5.04
N LYS A 55 -17.02 5.02 -5.36
CA LYS A 55 -18.42 4.58 -5.45
C LYS A 55 -18.69 3.57 -6.58
N ASN A 56 -17.89 3.59 -7.65
CA ASN A 56 -18.09 2.70 -8.81
C ASN A 56 -17.35 1.38 -8.64
N GLU A 57 -16.30 1.37 -7.83
CA GLU A 57 -15.41 0.23 -7.68
C GLU A 57 -15.77 -0.63 -6.45
N ILE A 58 -16.19 0.02 -5.36
CA ILE A 58 -16.26 -0.62 -4.04
C ILE A 58 -17.65 -0.48 -3.42
N ASN A 59 -18.19 -1.60 -2.94
CA ASN A 59 -19.32 -1.58 -2.03
C ASN A 59 -18.84 -1.14 -0.62
N VAL A 60 -18.86 0.17 -0.39
CA VAL A 60 -18.37 0.80 0.84
C VAL A 60 -19.11 0.30 2.08
N GLU A 61 -20.43 0.11 1.98
CA GLU A 61 -21.25 -0.36 3.11
C GLU A 61 -20.86 -1.77 3.53
N ARG A 62 -20.63 -2.67 2.57
CA ARG A 62 -20.15 -4.02 2.84
C ARG A 62 -18.77 -4.01 3.47
N CYS A 63 -17.83 -3.22 2.95
CA CYS A 63 -16.50 -3.12 3.54
C CYS A 63 -16.55 -2.64 5.00
N ARG A 64 -17.38 -1.62 5.29
CA ARG A 64 -17.58 -1.11 6.66
C ARG A 64 -18.17 -2.17 7.58
N SER A 65 -19.21 -2.89 7.15
CA SER A 65 -19.86 -3.90 7.99
C SER A 65 -19.00 -5.15 8.22
N THR A 66 -18.06 -5.44 7.33
CA THR A 66 -17.13 -6.58 7.47
C THR A 66 -15.75 -6.22 8.01
N GLY A 67 -15.53 -4.97 8.42
CA GLY A 67 -14.23 -4.51 8.96
C GLY A 67 -13.09 -4.53 7.94
N VAL A 68 -13.39 -4.29 6.65
CA VAL A 68 -12.41 -4.20 5.57
C VAL A 68 -12.00 -2.74 5.40
N ASP A 69 -10.71 -2.46 5.55
CA ASP A 69 -10.17 -1.12 5.34
C ASP A 69 -10.31 -0.71 3.86
N ILE A 70 -10.50 0.59 3.60
CA ILE A 70 -10.48 1.14 2.25
C ILE A 70 -9.44 2.25 2.17
N VAL A 71 -8.50 2.13 1.23
CA VAL A 71 -7.45 3.13 0.98
C VAL A 71 -7.31 3.46 -0.50
N ARG A 72 -6.83 4.66 -0.79
CA ARG A 72 -6.43 5.09 -2.13
C ARG A 72 -4.91 5.14 -2.20
N ARG A 73 -4.32 4.50 -3.20
CA ARG A 73 -2.88 4.51 -3.42
C ARG A 73 -2.46 5.78 -4.17
N ILE A 74 -1.23 6.23 -3.95
CA ILE A 74 -0.61 7.34 -4.71
C ILE A 74 -0.27 6.95 -6.16
N THR A 75 -0.39 5.66 -6.49
CA THR A 75 -0.16 5.09 -7.82
C THR A 75 -1.49 4.78 -8.51
N GLY A 76 -1.45 4.61 -9.84
CA GLY A 76 -2.61 4.20 -10.63
C GLY A 76 -2.99 2.72 -10.47
N GLY A 77 -3.58 2.16 -11.52
CA GLY A 77 -4.03 0.76 -11.55
C GLY A 77 -5.44 0.54 -11.02
N LYS A 78 -5.85 -0.73 -10.98
CA LYS A 78 -7.19 -1.18 -10.59
C LYS A 78 -7.31 -1.39 -9.07
N ALA A 79 -8.55 -1.60 -8.63
CA ALA A 79 -8.84 -1.97 -7.25
C ALA A 79 -8.31 -3.39 -6.96
N VAL A 80 -7.75 -3.58 -5.77
CA VAL A 80 -7.23 -4.87 -5.31
C VAL A 80 -7.76 -5.13 -3.91
N TYR A 81 -8.26 -6.34 -3.69
CA TYR A 81 -8.65 -6.83 -2.36
C TYR A 81 -7.51 -7.66 -1.77
N HIS A 82 -7.10 -7.31 -0.56
CA HIS A 82 -5.96 -7.90 0.14
C HIS A 82 -6.45 -8.76 1.31
N GLN A 83 -6.10 -10.04 1.30
CA GLN A 83 -6.40 -10.97 2.38
C GLN A 83 -5.36 -12.10 2.43
N ALA A 84 -4.64 -12.20 3.55
CA ALA A 84 -3.67 -13.28 3.81
C ALA A 84 -2.63 -13.45 2.67
N GLU A 85 -2.13 -12.34 2.13
CA GLU A 85 -1.12 -12.31 1.08
C GLU A 85 0.18 -11.62 1.53
N ILE A 86 1.24 -11.81 0.73
CA ILE A 86 2.47 -11.04 0.81
C ILE A 86 2.43 -9.99 -0.30
N THR A 87 2.57 -8.73 0.07
CA THR A 87 2.73 -7.59 -0.84
C THR A 87 4.17 -7.10 -0.78
N TYR A 88 4.68 -6.56 -1.88
CA TYR A 88 5.97 -5.89 -1.91
C TYR A 88 5.88 -4.52 -2.56
N ALA A 89 6.80 -3.63 -2.19
CA ALA A 89 7.02 -2.35 -2.83
C ALA A 89 8.51 -2.14 -3.08
N LEU A 90 8.84 -1.53 -4.22
CA LEU A 90 10.20 -1.15 -4.59
C LEU A 90 10.22 0.34 -4.92
N THR A 91 11.10 1.08 -4.26
CA THR A 91 11.38 2.48 -4.60
C THR A 91 12.84 2.62 -5.00
N ALA A 92 13.07 3.20 -6.17
CA ALA A 92 14.38 3.54 -6.71
C ALA A 92 14.29 4.89 -7.42
N GLY A 93 15.37 5.66 -7.43
CA GLY A 93 15.48 6.99 -8.05
C GLY A 93 16.75 7.13 -8.86
#